data_AF-A0A9X0CW96-F1
#
_entry.id   AF-A0A9X0CW96-F1
#
_cell.length_a   1.000
_cell.length_b   1.000
_cell.length_c   1.000
_cell.angle_alpha   90.00
_cell.angle_beta   90.00
_cell.angle_gamma   90.00
#
_symmetry.space_group_name_H-M   'P 1'
#
loop_
_entity.id
_entity.type
_entity.pdbx_description
1 polymer ?
#
loop_
_entity_poly.entity_id
_entity_poly.type
_entity_poly.pdbx_seq_one_letter_code
_entity_poly.pdbx_strand_id
1 'polypeptide(L)'
;MAALSRAGSMSSICRKCAGITNRFWLRSPQSGAVSVIPVRWLNLQEFQSKKLMADNGVHVQRFKVAESANEAVEIAKELNAKEYVLKAQILAGGRGKGKFTSGLQGGVHLTTDPQKIGELTEQMVGYNLTTKQTPPEGVLVKKVMVAESYDIARETYLAILMDRGYQGPVIVGSPKGGMDIEEVAKNTPEHIHKVAVDIFKGIRDQDARYLAEKLEFKGPLLEQAAEQIKSLYELFLKVDATQVEINPFGETPDGKVVCFDAKLQL
;
A
#
# COMPACT_ATOMS: atom_id res chain seq x y z
N MET A 1 -41.86 57.43 -16.44
CA MET A 1 -41.21 58.54 -17.17
C MET A 1 -39.71 58.30 -17.08
N ALA A 2 -39.05 57.63 -18.04
CA ALA A 2 -38.61 58.11 -19.37
C ALA A 2 -37.71 59.36 -19.25
N ALA A 3 -36.55 59.51 -19.88
CA ALA A 3 -35.71 58.68 -20.75
C ALA A 3 -34.35 59.39 -20.94
N LEU A 4 -33.32 58.64 -21.36
CA LEU A 4 -32.12 59.14 -22.04
C LEU A 4 -32.47 59.73 -23.42
N SER A 5 -31.62 60.63 -23.97
CA SER A 5 -31.20 60.66 -25.41
C SER A 5 -30.46 61.96 -25.79
N ARG A 6 -29.15 61.90 -26.09
CA ARG A 6 -28.45 62.01 -27.41
C ARG A 6 -28.32 63.41 -28.08
N ALA A 7 -27.08 63.72 -28.46
CA ALA A 7 -26.59 64.43 -29.68
C ALA A 7 -25.05 64.28 -29.69
N GLY A 8 -24.24 64.25 -30.76
CA GLY A 8 -24.32 64.40 -32.22
C GLY A 8 -22.89 64.13 -32.78
N SER A 9 -22.73 63.60 -33.98
CA SER A 9 -22.30 64.33 -35.21
C SER A 9 -20.78 64.38 -35.52
N MET A 10 -20.40 63.62 -36.56
CA MET A 10 -19.49 63.91 -37.70
C MET A 10 -18.09 64.58 -37.55
N SER A 11 -17.08 63.79 -37.98
CA SER A 11 -15.94 64.09 -38.88
C SER A 11 -15.08 65.35 -38.68
N SER A 12 -13.76 65.16 -38.53
CA SER A 12 -12.73 65.79 -39.39
C SER A 12 -11.32 65.26 -39.09
N ILE A 13 -10.63 64.87 -40.16
CA ILE A 13 -9.21 64.51 -40.21
C ILE A 13 -8.36 65.78 -40.19
N CYS A 14 -7.34 65.88 -39.32
CA CYS A 14 -6.18 66.71 -39.60
C CYS A 14 -4.90 66.16 -38.94
N ARG A 15 -3.78 66.46 -39.61
CA ARG A 15 -2.51 65.72 -39.67
C ARG A 15 -1.45 66.22 -38.67
N LYS A 16 -0.54 65.28 -38.35
CA LYS A 16 0.91 65.41 -38.13
C LYS A 16 1.41 66.16 -36.88
N CYS A 17 2.11 65.41 -36.02
CA CYS A 17 3.51 65.63 -35.58
C CYS A 17 3.92 64.38 -34.77
N ALA A 18 4.84 63.55 -35.29
CA ALA A 18 6.26 63.55 -34.94
C ALA A 18 6.58 62.73 -33.67
N GLY A 19 7.42 61.70 -33.79
CA GLY A 19 8.03 61.03 -32.63
C GLY A 19 8.16 59.52 -32.76
N ILE A 20 9.17 59.07 -33.49
CA ILE A 20 9.73 57.73 -33.35
C ILE A 20 10.22 57.58 -31.91
N THR A 21 9.60 56.70 -31.12
CA THR A 21 10.25 56.13 -29.95
C THR A 21 9.98 54.63 -29.90
N ASN A 22 11.08 53.88 -30.02
CA ASN A 22 11.18 52.46 -29.70
C ASN A 22 10.54 52.19 -28.33
N ARG A 23 9.45 51.43 -28.30
CA ARG A 23 9.11 50.56 -27.17
C ARG A 23 9.12 49.12 -27.65
N PHE A 24 10.35 48.61 -27.75
CA PHE A 24 10.60 47.18 -27.58
C PHE A 24 10.06 46.79 -26.21
N TRP A 25 8.85 46.25 -26.16
CA TRP A 25 8.43 45.48 -25.01
C TRP A 25 9.27 44.20 -25.02
N LEU A 26 10.29 44.16 -24.17
CA LEU A 26 10.96 42.93 -23.79
C LEU A 26 9.91 41.99 -23.21
N ARG A 27 9.37 41.11 -24.05
CA ARG A 27 8.59 39.96 -23.62
C ARG A 27 9.60 39.03 -22.96
N SER A 28 9.72 39.11 -21.64
CA SER A 28 10.44 38.11 -20.86
C SER A 28 9.86 36.75 -21.26
N PRO A 29 10.67 35.77 -21.71
CA PRO A 29 10.17 34.43 -21.83
C PRO A 29 9.78 34.02 -20.41
N GLN A 30 8.48 33.79 -20.17
CA GLN A 30 8.07 33.03 -19.00
C GLN A 30 8.73 31.67 -19.18
N SER A 31 9.88 31.49 -18.51
CA SER A 31 10.45 30.18 -18.27
C SER A 31 9.36 29.40 -17.57
N GLY A 32 8.68 28.53 -18.32
CA GLY A 32 7.77 27.56 -17.74
C GLY A 32 8.58 26.80 -16.71
N ALA A 33 8.29 27.06 -15.44
CA ALA A 33 8.92 26.33 -14.35
C ALA A 33 8.56 24.86 -14.59
N VAL A 34 9.55 24.07 -15.01
CA VAL A 34 9.40 22.63 -15.07
C VAL A 34 9.23 22.19 -13.62
N SER A 35 7.98 22.01 -13.21
CA SER A 35 7.65 21.41 -11.92
C SER A 35 8.07 19.94 -12.00
N VAL A 36 9.32 19.66 -11.62
CA VAL A 36 9.77 18.29 -11.40
C VAL A 36 9.05 17.80 -10.15
N ILE A 37 7.95 17.08 -10.34
CA ILE A 37 7.27 16.41 -9.23
C ILE A 37 8.14 15.19 -8.87
N PRO A 38 8.69 15.11 -7.65
CA PRO A 38 9.44 13.94 -7.23
C PRO A 38 8.53 12.71 -7.28
N VAL A 39 8.95 11.68 -8.02
CA VAL A 39 8.26 10.38 -8.05
C VAL A 39 8.97 9.46 -7.08
N ARG A 40 8.22 8.87 -6.17
CA ARG A 40 8.76 7.92 -5.20
C ARG A 40 8.56 6.50 -5.72
N TRP A 41 9.65 5.74 -5.80
CA TRP A 41 9.69 4.40 -6.40
C TRP A 41 10.06 3.32 -5.38
N LEU A 42 10.10 3.65 -4.09
CA LEU A 42 10.59 2.74 -3.07
C LEU A 42 9.47 1.82 -2.62
N ASN A 43 9.55 0.56 -3.06
CA ASN A 43 8.72 -0.53 -2.56
C ASN A 43 9.54 -1.36 -1.58
N LEU A 44 8.97 -1.66 -0.43
CA LEU A 44 9.59 -2.51 0.57
C LEU A 44 9.21 -3.98 0.35
N GLN A 45 10.14 -4.89 0.65
CA GLN A 45 9.80 -6.31 0.74
C GLN A 45 8.91 -6.57 1.97
N GLU A 46 8.12 -7.64 1.95
CA GLU A 46 7.19 -7.97 3.04
C GLU A 46 7.89 -8.01 4.41
N PHE A 47 9.08 -8.61 4.49
CA PHE A 47 9.81 -8.67 5.77
C PHE A 47 10.23 -7.28 6.29
N GLN A 48 10.55 -6.34 5.40
CA GLN A 48 10.93 -4.96 5.77
C GLN A 48 9.69 -4.19 6.25
N SER A 49 8.59 -4.34 5.51
CA SER A 49 7.28 -3.80 5.89
C SER A 49 6.85 -4.30 7.27
N LYS A 50 6.88 -5.61 7.49
CA LYS A 50 6.50 -6.23 8.77
C LYS A 50 7.42 -5.80 9.92
N LYS A 51 8.72 -5.66 9.66
CA LYS A 51 9.64 -5.13 10.68
C LYS A 51 9.28 -3.71 11.08
N LEU A 52 9.05 -2.82 10.12
CA LEU A 52 8.62 -1.43 10.40
C LEU A 52 7.29 -1.40 11.14
N MET A 53 6.35 -2.24 10.76
CA MET A 53 5.05 -2.37 11.43
C MET A 53 5.21 -2.81 12.89
N ALA A 54 5.98 -3.87 13.16
CA ALA A 54 6.24 -4.36 14.52
C ALA A 54 6.92 -3.30 15.40
N ASP A 55 7.92 -2.60 14.84
CA ASP A 55 8.65 -1.53 15.54
C ASP A 55 7.74 -0.31 15.85
N ASN A 56 6.52 -0.25 15.29
CA ASN A 56 5.51 0.79 15.51
C ASN A 56 4.21 0.24 16.13
N GLY A 57 4.27 -0.88 16.86
CA GLY A 57 3.15 -1.39 17.65
C GLY A 57 2.04 -2.09 16.85
N VAL A 58 2.27 -2.34 15.55
CA VAL A 58 1.34 -3.11 14.72
C VAL A 58 1.59 -4.60 14.91
N HIS A 59 0.53 -5.36 15.15
CA HIS A 59 0.58 -6.80 15.31
C HIS A 59 0.85 -7.50 13.98
N VAL A 60 2.02 -8.14 13.89
CA VAL A 60 2.44 -8.97 12.77
C VAL A 60 2.85 -10.35 13.28
N GLN A 61 2.88 -11.33 12.38
CA GLN A 61 3.38 -12.67 12.69
C GLN A 61 4.83 -12.64 13.17
N ARG A 62 5.25 -13.51 14.09
CA ARG A 62 6.67 -13.70 14.37
C ARG A 62 7.35 -14.29 13.13
N PHE A 63 8.45 -13.69 12.70
CA PHE A 63 9.18 -14.13 11.52
C PHE A 63 10.68 -13.85 11.63
N LYS A 64 11.46 -14.56 10.82
CA LYS A 64 12.83 -14.19 10.44
C LYS A 64 13.05 -14.48 8.96
N VAL A 65 14.19 -14.04 8.44
CA VAL A 65 14.55 -14.16 7.02
C VAL A 65 15.78 -15.03 6.91
N ALA A 66 15.79 -15.90 5.89
CA ALA A 66 16.92 -16.77 5.57
C ALA A 66 17.43 -16.49 4.14
N GLU A 67 18.74 -16.64 3.97
CA GLU A 67 19.45 -16.64 2.68
C GLU A 67 19.92 -18.05 2.28
N SER A 68 19.73 -19.05 3.14
CA SER A 68 20.10 -20.44 2.86
C SER A 68 19.14 -21.44 3.52
N ALA A 69 19.13 -22.67 3.02
CA ALA A 69 18.31 -23.75 3.58
C ALA A 69 18.65 -24.07 5.03
N ASN A 70 19.95 -24.12 5.37
CA ASN A 70 20.40 -24.35 6.75
C ASN A 70 19.89 -23.26 7.69
N GLU A 71 20.02 -21.99 7.30
CA GLU A 71 19.51 -20.88 8.09
C GLU A 71 17.97 -20.94 8.26
N ALA A 72 17.24 -21.31 7.21
CA ALA A 72 15.78 -21.45 7.27
C ALA A 72 15.33 -22.55 8.25
N VAL A 73 16.05 -23.67 8.31
CA VAL A 73 15.79 -24.77 9.26
C VAL A 73 16.07 -24.32 10.69
N GLU A 74 17.18 -23.62 10.94
CA GLU A 74 17.51 -23.12 12.29
C GLU A 74 16.50 -22.08 12.77
N ILE A 75 16.09 -21.16 11.88
CA ILE A 75 15.02 -20.19 12.17
C ILE A 75 13.72 -20.89 12.55
N ALA A 76 13.33 -21.94 11.81
CA ALA A 76 12.10 -22.66 12.09
C ALA A 76 12.15 -23.31 13.48
N LYS A 77 13.26 -23.97 13.82
CA LYS A 77 13.48 -24.54 15.17
C LYS A 77 13.41 -23.47 16.27
N GLU A 78 13.99 -22.30 16.03
CA GLU A 78 13.99 -21.20 16.99
C GLU A 78 12.59 -20.59 17.20
N LEU A 79 11.82 -20.42 16.11
CA LEU A 79 10.44 -19.92 16.19
C LEU A 79 9.53 -20.85 17.00
N ASN A 80 9.83 -22.16 16.98
CA ASN A 80 9.12 -23.21 17.72
C ASN A 80 7.60 -23.06 17.61
N ALA A 81 7.12 -22.97 16.37
CA ALA A 81 5.71 -22.82 16.05
C ALA A 81 5.08 -24.18 15.69
N LYS A 82 3.76 -24.27 15.86
CA LYS A 82 2.97 -25.46 15.48
C LYS A 82 2.99 -25.69 13.97
N GLU A 83 2.96 -24.61 13.21
CA GLU A 83 3.01 -24.59 11.74
C GLU A 83 3.78 -23.34 11.30
N TYR A 84 4.46 -23.45 10.16
CA TYR A 84 5.28 -22.41 9.57
C TYR A 84 4.75 -22.05 8.18
N VAL A 85 4.90 -20.78 7.83
CA VAL A 85 4.73 -20.29 6.46
C VAL A 85 6.08 -19.83 5.92
N LEU A 86 6.46 -20.40 4.78
CA LEU A 86 7.63 -20.01 4.00
C LEU A 86 7.19 -19.12 2.84
N LYS A 87 7.71 -17.89 2.77
CA LYS A 87 7.36 -16.92 1.73
C LYS A 87 8.59 -16.40 0.98
N ALA A 88 8.60 -16.56 -0.33
CA ALA A 88 9.59 -15.95 -1.20
C ALA A 88 9.54 -14.42 -1.13
N GLN A 89 10.71 -13.79 -0.98
CA GLN A 89 10.81 -12.33 -0.86
C GLN A 89 11.13 -11.69 -2.22
N ILE A 90 10.07 -11.28 -2.91
CA ILE A 90 10.11 -10.44 -4.12
C ILE A 90 9.09 -9.29 -3.97
N LEU A 91 9.26 -8.22 -4.74
CA LEU A 91 8.36 -7.06 -4.67
C LEU A 91 7.01 -7.28 -5.37
N ALA A 92 6.96 -8.21 -6.32
CA ALA A 92 5.73 -8.54 -7.04
C ALA A 92 4.78 -9.39 -6.17
N GLY A 93 3.49 -9.08 -6.26
CA GLY A 93 2.42 -9.86 -5.62
C GLY A 93 2.10 -11.15 -6.37
N GLY A 94 1.07 -11.88 -5.92
CA GLY A 94 0.63 -13.12 -6.57
C GLY A 94 1.58 -14.32 -6.38
N ARG A 95 2.48 -14.24 -5.39
CA ARG A 95 3.53 -15.23 -5.09
C ARG A 95 2.97 -16.64 -4.91
N GLY A 96 1.84 -16.80 -4.23
CA GLY A 96 1.22 -18.11 -3.96
C GLY A 96 0.87 -18.91 -5.22
N LYS A 97 0.56 -18.24 -6.33
CA LYS A 97 0.25 -18.87 -7.64
C LYS A 97 1.43 -18.82 -8.63
N GLY A 98 2.61 -18.40 -8.16
CA GLY A 98 3.80 -18.27 -9.01
C GLY A 98 4.47 -19.62 -9.31
N LYS A 99 5.46 -19.61 -10.19
CA LYS A 99 6.25 -20.79 -10.56
C LYS A 99 7.74 -20.44 -10.56
N PHE A 100 8.55 -21.32 -10.00
CA PHE A 100 10.00 -21.17 -10.01
C PHE A 100 10.66 -21.82 -11.22
N THR A 101 11.84 -21.33 -11.59
CA THR A 101 12.71 -21.98 -12.58
C THR A 101 13.29 -23.32 -12.11
N SER A 102 13.30 -23.58 -10.80
CA SER A 102 13.62 -24.92 -10.23
C SER A 102 12.55 -25.98 -10.52
N GLY A 103 11.34 -25.57 -10.92
CA GLY A 103 10.18 -26.44 -11.10
C GLY A 103 9.15 -26.37 -9.96
N LEU A 104 9.51 -25.78 -8.81
CA LEU A 104 8.61 -25.60 -7.66
C LEU A 104 7.40 -24.72 -8.04
N GLN A 105 6.21 -25.15 -7.61
CA GLN A 105 4.96 -24.39 -7.76
C GLN A 105 4.65 -23.63 -6.47
N GLY A 106 4.29 -22.36 -6.60
CA GLY A 106 3.96 -21.47 -5.49
C GLY A 106 5.19 -20.90 -4.78
N GLY A 107 5.15 -19.61 -4.46
CA GLY A 107 6.13 -18.89 -3.62
C GLY A 107 5.70 -18.74 -2.17
N VAL A 108 4.61 -19.39 -1.75
CA VAL A 108 4.11 -19.41 -0.39
C VAL A 108 3.74 -20.85 -0.05
N HIS A 109 4.37 -21.42 0.99
CA HIS A 109 4.17 -22.82 1.40
C HIS A 109 3.95 -22.91 2.90
N LEU A 110 3.04 -23.80 3.31
CA LEU A 110 2.77 -24.13 4.70
C LEU A 110 3.35 -25.50 5.02
N THR A 111 3.98 -25.64 6.19
CA THR A 111 4.46 -26.93 6.69
C THR A 111 4.57 -26.92 8.21
N THR A 112 4.37 -28.08 8.82
CA THR A 112 4.63 -28.30 10.25
C THR A 112 6.04 -28.83 10.50
N ASP A 113 6.76 -29.23 9.45
CA ASP A 113 8.09 -29.85 9.53
C ASP A 113 9.20 -28.83 9.18
N PRO A 114 10.09 -28.50 10.14
CA PRO A 114 11.28 -27.67 9.89
C PRO A 114 12.21 -28.19 8.80
N GLN A 115 12.37 -29.50 8.62
CA GLN A 115 13.24 -30.05 7.57
C GLN A 115 12.70 -29.73 6.19
N LYS A 116 11.37 -29.83 6.01
CA LYS A 116 10.70 -29.47 4.77
C LYS A 116 10.92 -28.01 4.37
N ILE A 117 11.08 -27.11 5.33
CA ILE A 117 11.41 -25.70 5.07
C ILE A 117 12.77 -25.56 4.40
N GLY A 118 13.76 -26.36 4.82
CA GLY A 118 15.07 -26.43 4.18
C GLY A 118 14.95 -26.85 2.71
N GLU A 119 14.30 -27.98 2.44
CA GLU A 119 14.10 -28.51 1.08
C GLU A 119 13.39 -27.52 0.15
N LEU A 120 12.36 -26.84 0.65
CA LEU A 120 11.65 -25.82 -0.12
C LEU A 120 12.55 -24.59 -0.36
N THR A 121 13.34 -24.19 0.63
CA THR A 121 14.26 -23.05 0.52
C THR A 121 15.32 -23.30 -0.54
N GLU A 122 15.87 -24.51 -0.65
CA GLU A 122 16.81 -24.89 -1.73
C GLU A 122 16.22 -24.72 -3.12
N GLN A 123 14.90 -24.95 -3.26
CA GLN A 123 14.20 -24.80 -4.53
C GLN A 123 13.73 -23.36 -4.80
N MET A 124 13.82 -22.47 -3.81
CA MET A 124 13.43 -21.07 -3.92
C MET A 124 14.63 -20.15 -4.10
N VAL A 125 15.60 -20.20 -3.19
CA VAL A 125 16.74 -19.27 -3.18
C VAL A 125 17.67 -19.57 -4.34
N GLY A 126 18.03 -18.53 -5.10
CA GLY A 126 18.87 -18.67 -6.29
C GLY A 126 18.08 -18.97 -7.58
N TYR A 127 16.76 -19.15 -7.49
CA TYR A 127 15.89 -19.37 -8.63
C TYR A 127 14.99 -18.15 -8.89
N ASN A 128 14.50 -18.02 -10.12
CA ASN A 128 13.57 -16.96 -10.50
C ASN A 128 12.14 -17.41 -10.24
N LEU A 129 11.35 -16.55 -9.59
CA LEU A 129 9.91 -16.72 -9.38
C LEU A 129 9.14 -15.88 -10.40
N THR A 130 8.34 -16.54 -11.24
CA THR A 130 7.40 -15.90 -12.17
C THR A 130 6.01 -15.85 -11.55
N THR A 131 5.37 -14.69 -11.56
CA THR A 131 3.99 -14.45 -11.15
C THR A 131 3.24 -13.70 -12.27
N LYS A 132 1.94 -13.43 -12.08
CA LYS A 132 1.18 -12.55 -12.99
C LYS A 132 1.73 -11.11 -13.07
N GLN A 133 2.47 -10.68 -12.06
CA GLN A 133 2.95 -9.30 -11.89
C GLN A 133 4.46 -9.16 -12.16
N THR A 134 5.16 -10.23 -12.54
CA THR A 134 6.58 -10.19 -12.91
C THR A 134 6.77 -10.21 -14.43
N PRO A 135 7.96 -9.83 -14.92
CA PRO A 135 8.38 -10.17 -16.28
C PRO A 135 8.32 -11.69 -16.55
N PRO A 136 8.27 -12.13 -17.83
CA PRO A 136 8.23 -13.54 -18.20
C PRO A 136 9.38 -14.38 -17.61
N GLU A 137 10.58 -13.80 -17.52
CA GLU A 137 11.78 -14.40 -16.95
C GLU A 137 11.74 -14.56 -15.41
N GLY A 138 10.73 -13.98 -14.76
CA GLY A 138 10.57 -13.97 -13.30
C GLY A 138 11.57 -13.06 -12.59
N VAL A 139 11.56 -13.12 -11.26
CA VAL A 139 12.46 -12.33 -10.40
C VAL A 139 13.27 -13.27 -9.53
N LEU A 140 14.59 -13.06 -9.49
CA LEU A 140 15.50 -13.84 -8.65
C LEU A 140 15.13 -13.71 -7.17
N VAL A 141 14.86 -14.84 -6.53
CA VAL A 141 14.61 -14.92 -5.09
C VAL A 141 15.95 -15.07 -4.37
N LYS A 142 16.35 -14.03 -3.64
CA LYS A 142 17.59 -14.04 -2.83
C LYS A 142 17.36 -14.42 -1.37
N LYS A 143 16.13 -14.23 -0.90
CA LYS A 143 15.73 -14.38 0.51
C LYS A 143 14.36 -15.03 0.59
N VAL A 144 14.17 -15.80 1.65
CA VAL A 144 12.86 -16.33 2.04
C VAL A 144 12.56 -15.89 3.46
N MET A 145 11.28 -15.63 3.74
CA MET A 145 10.82 -15.36 5.10
C MET A 145 10.21 -16.63 5.67
N VAL A 146 10.66 -17.04 6.84
CA VAL A 146 10.06 -18.09 7.65
C VAL A 146 9.28 -17.41 8.76
N ALA A 147 7.97 -17.60 8.80
CA ALA A 147 7.11 -17.04 9.82
C ALA A 147 6.28 -18.14 10.48
N GLU A 148 5.80 -17.88 11.70
CA GLU A 148 4.74 -18.70 12.27
C GLU A 148 3.46 -18.55 11.43
N SER A 149 2.78 -19.68 11.20
CA SER A 149 1.46 -19.69 10.61
C SER A 149 0.42 -19.45 11.70
N TYR A 150 -0.61 -18.69 11.37
CA TYR A 150 -1.79 -18.52 12.21
C TYR A 150 -2.98 -19.07 11.47
N ASP A 151 -3.86 -19.76 12.21
CA ASP A 151 -5.21 -20.01 11.73
C ASP A 151 -5.91 -18.66 11.56
N ILE A 152 -6.52 -18.44 10.40
CA ILE A 152 -7.24 -17.20 10.10
C ILE A 152 -8.73 -17.49 10.22
N ALA A 153 -9.38 -16.88 11.20
CA ALA A 153 -10.83 -16.99 11.38
C ALA A 153 -11.57 -16.11 10.38
N ARG A 154 -11.03 -14.92 10.08
CA ARG A 154 -11.58 -14.03 9.04
C ARG A 154 -10.50 -13.16 8.41
N GLU A 155 -10.62 -12.99 7.10
CA GLU A 155 -9.77 -12.14 6.27
C GLU A 155 -10.52 -10.90 5.81
N THR A 156 -9.94 -9.73 6.03
CA THR A 156 -10.40 -8.44 5.51
C THR A 156 -9.27 -7.74 4.75
N TYR A 157 -9.61 -6.69 4.03
CA TYR A 157 -8.65 -5.84 3.33
C TYR A 157 -8.59 -4.47 4.01
N LEU A 158 -7.38 -3.93 4.16
CA LEU A 158 -7.17 -2.57 4.66
C LEU A 158 -6.01 -1.91 3.89
N ALA A 159 -6.22 -0.68 3.42
CA ALA A 159 -5.17 0.14 2.84
C ALA A 159 -5.28 1.60 3.27
N ILE A 160 -4.14 2.29 3.29
CA ILE A 160 -4.00 3.72 3.53
C ILE A 160 -3.22 4.28 2.36
N LEU A 161 -3.74 5.30 1.68
CA LEU A 161 -3.09 5.93 0.55
C LEU A 161 -3.36 7.43 0.49
N MET A 162 -2.51 8.17 -0.22
CA MET A 162 -2.79 9.56 -0.57
C MET A 162 -3.78 9.63 -1.74
N ASP A 163 -5.01 10.06 -1.49
CA ASP A 163 -6.02 10.23 -2.52
C ASP A 163 -5.99 11.65 -3.09
N ARG A 164 -5.89 11.75 -4.42
CA ARG A 164 -5.81 13.05 -5.13
C ARG A 164 -7.13 13.80 -5.16
N GLY A 165 -8.26 13.10 -5.12
CA GLY A 165 -9.59 13.70 -5.08
C GLY A 165 -9.88 14.34 -3.73
N TYR A 166 -9.46 13.69 -2.64
CA TYR A 166 -9.56 14.25 -1.29
C TYR A 166 -8.40 15.18 -0.92
N GLN A 167 -7.34 15.20 -1.72
CA GLN A 167 -6.10 15.96 -1.46
C GLN A 167 -5.48 15.62 -0.09
N GLY A 168 -5.56 14.35 0.31
CA GLY A 168 -5.12 13.90 1.62
C GLY A 168 -5.21 12.38 1.80
N PRO A 169 -4.85 11.87 2.99
CA PRO A 169 -4.91 10.44 3.28
C PRO A 169 -6.34 9.92 3.25
N VAL A 170 -6.53 8.75 2.64
CA VAL A 170 -7.78 7.99 2.69
C VAL A 170 -7.45 6.57 3.15
N ILE A 171 -8.24 6.10 4.12
CA ILE A 171 -8.22 4.70 4.55
C ILE A 171 -9.35 3.98 3.82
N VAL A 172 -9.00 2.90 3.14
CA VAL A 172 -9.91 2.04 2.38
C VAL A 172 -9.95 0.68 3.05
N GLY A 173 -11.14 0.16 3.31
CA GLY A 173 -11.33 -1.15 3.90
C GLY A 173 -12.41 -1.95 3.19
N SER A 174 -12.28 -3.29 3.20
CA SER A 174 -13.34 -4.19 2.77
C SER A 174 -13.42 -5.44 3.66
N PRO A 175 -14.64 -5.91 4.04
CA PRO A 175 -14.80 -7.20 4.70
C PRO A 175 -14.46 -8.39 3.78
N LYS A 176 -14.20 -8.16 2.49
CA LYS A 176 -13.73 -9.16 1.52
C LYS A 176 -12.20 -9.10 1.40
N GLY A 177 -11.50 -9.76 2.32
CA GLY A 177 -10.03 -9.92 2.26
C GLY A 177 -9.59 -11.14 1.46
N GLY A 178 -8.27 -11.30 1.30
CA GLY A 178 -7.66 -12.48 0.65
C GLY A 178 -7.79 -12.52 -0.88
N MET A 179 -8.38 -11.48 -1.47
CA MET A 179 -8.59 -11.35 -2.92
C MET A 179 -8.13 -9.98 -3.44
N ASP A 180 -8.17 -9.82 -4.77
CA ASP A 180 -7.76 -8.60 -5.46
C ASP A 180 -8.79 -7.48 -5.21
N ILE A 181 -8.34 -6.34 -4.69
CA ILE A 181 -9.28 -5.28 -4.27
C ILE A 181 -9.98 -4.63 -5.46
N GLU A 182 -9.32 -4.61 -6.61
CA GLU A 182 -9.85 -4.13 -7.89
C GLU A 182 -11.03 -4.98 -8.36
N GLU A 183 -11.00 -6.29 -8.12
CA GLU A 183 -12.12 -7.19 -8.42
C GLU A 183 -13.31 -6.90 -7.50
N VAL A 184 -13.07 -6.65 -6.20
CA VAL A 184 -14.12 -6.27 -5.24
C VAL A 184 -14.74 -4.93 -5.63
N ALA A 185 -13.92 -3.94 -5.99
CA ALA A 185 -14.40 -2.63 -6.42
C ALA A 185 -15.25 -2.68 -7.69
N LYS A 186 -15.00 -3.64 -8.58
CA LYS A 186 -15.77 -3.84 -9.82
C LYS A 186 -17.07 -4.63 -9.60
N ASN A 187 -17.00 -5.71 -8.82
CA ASN A 187 -18.09 -6.68 -8.72
C ASN A 187 -19.03 -6.42 -7.54
N THR A 188 -18.50 -5.93 -6.41
CA THR A 188 -19.24 -5.67 -5.17
C THR A 188 -18.75 -4.35 -4.53
N PRO A 189 -18.91 -3.20 -5.21
CA PRO A 189 -18.42 -1.90 -4.74
C PRO A 189 -18.98 -1.48 -3.36
N GLU A 190 -20.14 -1.99 -2.97
CA GLU A 190 -20.77 -1.78 -1.67
C GLU A 190 -19.94 -2.30 -0.48
N HIS A 191 -19.01 -3.22 -0.73
CA HIS A 191 -18.06 -3.73 0.26
C HIS A 191 -16.79 -2.87 0.36
N ILE A 192 -16.68 -1.78 -0.39
CA ILE A 192 -15.56 -0.84 -0.27
C ILE A 192 -15.99 0.33 0.61
N HIS A 193 -15.35 0.43 1.77
CA HIS A 193 -15.58 1.50 2.73
C HIS A 193 -14.38 2.44 2.74
N LYS A 194 -14.65 3.75 2.73
CA LYS A 194 -13.60 4.78 2.69
C LYS A 194 -13.79 5.77 3.82
N VAL A 195 -12.69 6.17 4.42
CA VAL A 195 -12.61 7.23 5.43
C VAL A 195 -11.53 8.21 4.97
N ALA A 196 -11.93 9.42 4.63
CA ALA A 196 -10.99 10.51 4.37
C ALA A 196 -10.51 11.10 5.70
N VAL A 197 -9.20 11.28 5.85
CA VAL A 197 -8.58 11.77 7.09
C VAL A 197 -8.02 13.16 6.85
N ASP A 198 -8.38 14.10 7.73
CA ASP A 198 -7.77 15.42 7.80
C ASP A 198 -6.31 15.26 8.25
N ILE A 199 -5.37 15.62 7.38
CA ILE A 199 -3.93 15.39 7.62
C ILE A 199 -3.39 16.17 8.82
N PHE A 200 -4.03 17.29 9.21
CA PHE A 200 -3.59 18.10 10.34
C PHE A 200 -4.17 17.60 11.66
N LYS A 201 -5.38 17.02 11.62
CA LYS A 201 -6.05 16.48 12.82
C LYS A 201 -5.70 15.02 13.09
N GLY A 202 -5.34 14.27 12.05
CA GLY A 202 -5.14 12.84 12.10
C GLY A 202 -6.45 12.04 12.18
N ILE A 203 -6.31 10.72 12.26
CA ILE A 203 -7.44 9.80 12.38
C ILE A 203 -8.12 9.93 13.74
N ARG A 204 -9.46 10.04 13.74
CA ARG A 204 -10.25 10.09 14.97
C ARG A 204 -10.65 8.69 15.41
N ASP A 205 -10.83 8.47 16.72
CA ASP A 205 -11.28 7.19 17.27
C ASP A 205 -12.60 6.71 16.67
N GLN A 206 -13.53 7.64 16.42
CA GLN A 206 -14.82 7.34 15.80
C GLN A 206 -14.67 6.84 14.36
N ASP A 207 -13.70 7.37 13.61
CA ASP A 207 -13.45 6.96 12.23
C ASP A 207 -12.79 5.57 12.17
N ALA A 208 -11.85 5.31 13.08
CA ALA A 208 -11.21 4.01 13.22
C ALA A 208 -12.22 2.92 13.63
N ARG A 209 -13.08 3.20 14.62
CA ARG A 209 -14.17 2.31 15.04
C ARG A 209 -15.18 2.08 13.92
N TYR A 210 -15.60 3.14 13.25
CA TYR A 210 -16.51 3.03 12.10
C TYR A 210 -15.94 2.09 11.04
N LEU A 211 -14.66 2.21 10.70
CA LEU A 211 -14.05 1.33 9.72
C LEU A 211 -13.97 -0.11 10.24
N ALA A 212 -13.57 -0.33 11.50
CA ALA A 212 -13.55 -1.66 12.11
C ALA A 212 -14.93 -2.34 12.10
N GLU A 213 -16.01 -1.60 12.38
CA GLU A 213 -17.38 -2.10 12.27
C GLU A 213 -17.76 -2.47 10.84
N LYS A 214 -17.35 -1.68 9.85
CA LYS A 214 -17.57 -1.95 8.43
C LYS A 214 -16.75 -3.14 7.90
N LEU A 215 -15.62 -3.42 8.53
CA LEU A 215 -14.85 -4.65 8.36
C LEU A 215 -15.41 -5.82 9.19
N GLU A 216 -16.57 -5.62 9.82
CA GLU A 216 -17.35 -6.59 10.58
C GLU A 216 -16.69 -7.08 11.89
N PHE A 217 -15.66 -6.41 12.40
CA PHE A 217 -15.09 -6.74 13.71
C PHE A 217 -16.11 -6.49 14.82
N LYS A 218 -16.15 -7.38 15.82
CA LYS A 218 -17.17 -7.40 16.88
C LYS A 218 -16.55 -7.56 18.26
N GLY A 219 -17.27 -7.08 19.27
CA GLY A 219 -16.89 -7.24 20.67
C GLY A 219 -15.47 -6.68 20.94
N PRO A 220 -14.63 -7.40 21.70
CA PRO A 220 -13.26 -6.95 21.99
C PRO A 220 -12.37 -6.76 20.74
N LEU A 221 -12.65 -7.48 19.64
CA LEU A 221 -11.85 -7.38 18.41
C LEU A 221 -12.09 -6.08 17.65
N LEU A 222 -13.24 -5.44 17.84
CA LEU A 222 -13.54 -4.14 17.24
C LEU A 222 -12.55 -3.08 17.74
N GLU A 223 -12.32 -3.04 19.05
CA GLU A 223 -11.39 -2.09 19.66
C GLU A 223 -9.94 -2.38 19.26
N GLN A 224 -9.54 -3.66 19.28
CA GLN A 224 -8.23 -4.06 18.78
C GLN A 224 -8.02 -3.64 17.32
N ALA A 225 -9.01 -3.86 16.46
CA ALA A 225 -8.92 -3.47 15.05
C ALA A 225 -8.83 -1.95 14.88
N ALA A 226 -9.61 -1.18 15.64
CA ALA A 226 -9.55 0.28 15.63
C ALA A 226 -8.16 0.79 16.06
N GLU A 227 -7.57 0.21 17.11
CA GLU A 227 -6.21 0.54 17.55
C GLU A 227 -5.15 0.19 16.50
N GLN A 228 -5.27 -0.96 15.84
CA GLN A 228 -4.37 -1.35 14.75
C GLN A 228 -4.50 -0.42 13.53
N ILE A 229 -5.73 -0.01 13.15
CA ILE A 229 -5.96 0.96 12.06
C ILE A 229 -5.29 2.29 12.38
N LYS A 230 -5.40 2.78 13.62
CA LYS A 230 -4.72 4.00 14.07
C LYS A 230 -3.20 3.87 14.00
N SER A 231 -2.67 2.76 14.50
CA SER A 231 -1.21 2.48 14.49
C SER A 231 -0.67 2.41 13.06
N LEU A 232 -1.43 1.82 12.13
CA LEU A 232 -1.08 1.80 10.71
C LEU A 232 -1.11 3.20 10.07
N TYR A 233 -2.05 4.06 10.47
CA TYR A 233 -2.11 5.46 10.01
C TYR A 233 -0.93 6.29 10.56
N GLU A 234 -0.59 6.11 11.84
CA GLU A 234 0.58 6.75 12.43
C GLU A 234 1.87 6.29 11.75
N LEU A 235 2.00 4.99 11.48
CA LEU A 235 3.10 4.44 10.69
C LEU A 235 3.15 5.09 9.30
N PHE A 236 2.01 5.12 8.59
CA PHE A 236 1.89 5.70 7.24
C PHE A 236 2.47 7.12 7.19
N LEU A 237 2.13 7.97 8.16
CA LEU A 237 2.69 9.32 8.24
C LEU A 237 4.17 9.31 8.65
N LYS A 238 4.54 8.51 9.65
CA LYS A 238 5.89 8.51 10.23
C LYS A 238 6.98 8.10 9.24
N VAL A 239 6.68 7.17 8.33
CA VAL A 239 7.64 6.72 7.31
C VAL A 239 7.46 7.44 5.97
N ASP A 240 6.62 8.48 5.93
CA ASP A 240 6.23 9.18 4.70
C ASP A 240 5.74 8.19 3.63
N ALA A 241 4.88 7.23 3.97
CA ALA A 241 4.37 6.28 2.99
C ALA A 241 3.43 6.96 1.97
N THR A 242 3.47 6.50 0.73
CA THR A 242 2.45 6.79 -0.29
C THR A 242 1.31 5.78 -0.25
N GLN A 243 1.61 4.54 0.16
CA GLN A 243 0.63 3.47 0.36
C GLN A 243 1.08 2.50 1.45
N VAL A 244 0.17 2.14 2.34
CA VAL A 244 0.25 0.97 3.24
C VAL A 244 -0.91 0.06 2.88
N GLU A 245 -0.65 -1.17 2.49
CA GLU A 245 -1.69 -2.15 2.14
C GLU A 245 -1.48 -3.43 2.95
N ILE A 246 -2.53 -3.87 3.64
CA ILE A 246 -2.58 -5.07 4.45
C ILE A 246 -3.65 -6.00 3.86
N ASN A 247 -3.21 -7.13 3.31
CA ASN A 247 -4.10 -8.11 2.69
C ASN A 247 -3.58 -9.55 2.88
N PRO A 248 -4.04 -10.29 3.90
CA PRO A 248 -5.19 -9.97 4.75
C PRO A 248 -4.84 -9.20 6.03
N PHE A 249 -5.73 -8.27 6.41
CA PHE A 249 -5.91 -7.76 7.78
C PHE A 249 -7.02 -8.59 8.42
N GLY A 250 -6.80 -9.26 9.54
CA GLY A 250 -7.80 -10.21 10.00
C GLY A 250 -7.70 -10.61 11.46
N GLU A 251 -8.49 -11.61 11.81
CA GLU A 251 -8.58 -12.13 13.18
C GLU A 251 -8.26 -13.62 13.24
N THR A 252 -7.65 -14.01 14.35
CA THR A 252 -7.29 -15.40 14.67
C THR A 252 -8.35 -16.03 15.59
N PRO A 253 -8.49 -17.37 15.60
CA PRO A 253 -9.43 -18.05 16.50
C PRO A 253 -9.21 -17.77 18.00
N ASP A 254 -7.99 -17.41 18.40
CA ASP A 254 -7.64 -17.03 19.78
C ASP A 254 -7.96 -15.56 20.12
N GLY A 255 -8.67 -14.85 19.24
CA GLY A 255 -9.20 -13.52 19.53
C GLY A 255 -8.16 -12.40 19.45
N LYS A 256 -7.29 -12.45 18.44
CA LYS A 256 -6.34 -11.37 18.13
C LYS A 256 -6.58 -10.80 16.75
N VAL A 257 -6.34 -9.51 16.59
CA VAL A 257 -6.27 -8.84 15.28
C VAL A 257 -4.81 -8.79 14.81
N VAL A 258 -4.55 -9.24 13.58
CA VAL A 258 -3.20 -9.43 13.03
C VAL A 258 -3.13 -8.95 11.57
N CYS A 259 -2.00 -8.34 11.21
CA CYS A 259 -1.63 -8.04 9.82
C CYS A 259 -0.82 -9.20 9.24
N PHE A 260 -1.45 -10.05 8.41
CA PHE A 260 -0.85 -11.30 7.92
C PHE A 260 0.09 -11.13 6.72
N ASP A 261 -0.17 -10.14 5.88
CA ASP A 261 0.70 -9.73 4.76
C ASP A 261 0.66 -8.21 4.64
N ALA A 262 1.75 -7.61 4.17
CA ALA A 262 1.89 -6.17 4.09
C ALA A 262 2.75 -5.72 2.91
N LYS A 263 2.27 -4.68 2.23
CA LYS A 263 2.96 -3.99 1.15
C LYS A 263 3.02 -2.49 1.44
N LEU A 264 4.23 -1.97 1.60
CA LEU A 264 4.50 -0.55 1.85
C LEU A 264 5.20 0.08 0.64
N GLN A 265 4.70 1.23 0.24
CA GLN A 265 5.29 2.11 -0.76
C GLN A 265 5.63 3.42 -0.07
N LEU A 266 6.89 3.85 -0.15
CA LEU A 266 7.41 5.07 0.45
C LEU A 266 7.57 6.16 -0.60
#